data_AF-A0A1C5YUJ9-F1
#
_entry.id   AF-A0A1C5YUJ9-F1
#
_cell.length_a   1.000
_cell.length_b   1.000
_cell.length_c   1.000
_cell.angle_alpha   90.00
_cell.angle_beta   90.00
_cell.angle_gamma   90.00
#
_symmetry.space_group_name_H-M   'P 1'
#
loop_
_entity.id
_entity.type
_entity.pdbx_description
1 polymer ?
#
loop_
_entity_poly.entity_id
_entity_poly.type
_entity_poly.pdbx_seq_one_letter_code
_entity_poly.pdbx_strand_id
1 'polypeptide(L)'
;MSAKKKIGVVMMASLLCVCTGCASSVADNTNTYFSQVNSTLNTWFVSNRTKNDGEESSGKAKLDAPADFTLDENGNYSFTGVENADYYLVYFCAPDAVNDEDAFLYSSDALKADGNGGEIYEGNVDDLLQYGYGEYLVKVFAFPDMNDNEHSVSAAASTSFSCSGNQDAPVIDYLWNTFDDTVEVQLSNIDTYTYQSYPDRVEVTFINSEDANDVTVITMEDLSPDNNTLVSGDLKKGTTYDITAVSKSDSEYVLNSVSDMTDVAEGITFDDTNVMSENYYYTDGIARASFSYLEVCENFDLENAGAMNEPGVSVKFTFTATPTVANAGCAYSYIVAGDCRPFSFEDGTLDLYTDGTFLMCQNSEMPPEGPSTIQGIWKDNGDGTATLSFNHATLTTSVD
;
A
#
# COMPACT_ATOMS: atom_id res chain seq x y z
N MET A 1 3.12 -35.56 -25.29
CA MET A 1 3.19 -34.69 -24.09
C MET A 1 2.40 -33.43 -24.39
N SER A 2 1.27 -33.22 -23.71
CA SER A 2 0.36 -32.10 -23.99
C SER A 2 0.83 -30.84 -23.24
N ALA A 3 0.74 -29.69 -23.92
CA ALA A 3 1.12 -28.36 -23.45
C ALA A 3 0.48 -27.95 -22.10
N LYS A 4 -0.57 -28.65 -21.64
CA LYS A 4 -1.16 -28.49 -20.30
C LYS A 4 -0.20 -28.80 -19.15
N LYS A 5 0.79 -29.69 -19.34
CA LYS A 5 1.75 -30.08 -18.28
C LYS A 5 2.83 -29.01 -18.00
N LYS A 6 3.03 -28.04 -18.89
CA LYS A 6 4.01 -26.95 -18.68
C LYS A 6 3.42 -25.71 -18.02
N ILE A 7 2.09 -25.58 -17.94
CA ILE A 7 1.42 -24.42 -17.37
C ILE A 7 1.31 -24.53 -15.83
N GLY A 8 1.16 -25.74 -15.29
CA GLY A 8 1.02 -25.95 -13.83
C GLY A 8 2.26 -25.61 -13.01
N VAL A 9 3.46 -25.87 -13.54
CA VAL A 9 4.73 -25.57 -12.86
C VAL A 9 5.09 -24.07 -12.96
N VAL A 10 4.62 -23.40 -14.01
CA VAL A 10 4.86 -21.95 -14.20
C VAL A 10 3.86 -21.11 -13.39
N MET A 11 2.66 -21.63 -13.09
CA MET A 11 1.68 -20.90 -12.27
C MET A 11 1.96 -20.92 -10.76
N MET A 12 2.61 -21.96 -10.23
CA MET A 12 3.01 -22.02 -8.81
C MET A 12 4.06 -20.96 -8.46
N ALA A 13 4.88 -20.55 -9.43
CA ALA A 13 5.83 -19.45 -9.27
C ALA A 13 5.18 -18.05 -9.43
N SER A 14 3.86 -17.98 -9.68
CA SER A 14 3.16 -16.72 -9.98
C SER A 14 1.97 -16.41 -9.06
N LEU A 15 1.77 -17.15 -7.96
CA LEU A 15 0.96 -16.64 -6.83
C LEU A 15 1.86 -15.86 -5.86
N LEU A 16 2.60 -14.91 -6.43
CA LEU A 16 3.28 -13.84 -5.72
C LEU A 16 2.31 -12.66 -5.59
N CYS A 17 2.25 -12.10 -4.38
CA CYS A 17 1.76 -10.76 -4.06
C CYS A 17 0.31 -10.42 -4.47
N VAL A 18 -0.64 -10.56 -3.53
CA VAL A 18 -1.83 -9.70 -3.52
C VAL A 18 -2.21 -9.39 -2.07
N CYS A 19 -1.68 -8.30 -1.53
CA CYS A 19 -2.31 -7.56 -0.44
C CYS A 19 -3.32 -6.61 -1.11
N THR A 20 -4.60 -6.73 -0.79
CA THR A 20 -5.57 -5.65 -1.02
C THR A 20 -6.36 -5.47 0.25
N GLY A 21 -6.24 -4.27 0.83
CA GLY A 21 -7.03 -3.83 1.94
C GLY A 21 -8.51 -3.74 1.62
N CYS A 22 -9.32 -3.91 2.66
CA CYS A 22 -10.60 -3.25 2.88
C CYS A 22 -10.85 -3.21 4.40
N ALA A 23 -10.72 -2.04 5.04
CA ALA A 23 -10.90 -1.83 6.47
C ALA A 23 -12.26 -2.30 7.00
N SER A 24 -12.23 -3.09 8.08
CA SER A 24 -13.19 -3.04 9.18
C SER A 24 -12.72 -3.98 10.31
N SER A 25 -12.47 -3.38 11.48
CA SER A 25 -12.14 -3.99 12.79
C SER A 25 -11.02 -5.05 12.80
N VAL A 26 -10.01 -4.90 13.65
CA VAL A 26 -8.83 -5.80 13.73
C VAL A 26 -9.21 -7.29 13.95
N ALA A 27 -10.43 -7.57 14.43
CA ALA A 27 -10.99 -8.92 14.53
C ALA A 27 -11.80 -9.38 13.30
N ASP A 28 -12.41 -8.48 12.53
CA ASP A 28 -13.16 -8.82 11.31
C ASP A 28 -12.27 -8.79 10.06
N ASN A 29 -11.18 -8.00 10.03
CA ASN A 29 -10.27 -7.93 8.88
C ASN A 29 -9.35 -9.15 8.80
N THR A 30 -8.88 -9.64 9.95
CA THR A 30 -8.24 -10.96 10.10
C THR A 30 -9.24 -12.11 9.85
N ASN A 31 -10.55 -11.87 9.87
CA ASN A 31 -11.52 -12.90 9.45
C ASN A 31 -11.94 -12.75 7.98
N THR A 32 -11.85 -11.56 7.38
CA THR A 32 -12.33 -11.30 6.01
C THR A 32 -11.22 -11.51 4.97
N TYR A 33 -10.01 -11.01 5.21
CA TYR A 33 -8.81 -11.37 4.43
C TYR A 33 -8.62 -12.90 4.44
N PHE A 34 -8.73 -13.49 5.62
CA PHE A 34 -8.66 -14.94 5.78
C PHE A 34 -9.88 -15.65 5.20
N SER A 35 -11.12 -15.15 5.28
CA SER A 35 -12.25 -15.85 4.64
C SER A 35 -12.23 -15.77 3.12
N GLN A 36 -11.66 -14.72 2.50
CA GLN A 36 -11.58 -14.61 1.04
C GLN A 36 -10.38 -15.39 0.47
N VAL A 37 -9.25 -15.39 1.17
CA VAL A 37 -8.09 -16.24 0.85
C VAL A 37 -8.42 -17.71 1.14
N ASN A 38 -9.06 -18.02 2.27
CA ASN A 38 -9.56 -19.35 2.60
C ASN A 38 -10.79 -19.74 1.76
N SER A 39 -11.56 -18.82 1.21
CA SER A 39 -12.63 -19.10 0.23
C SER A 39 -12.03 -19.42 -1.13
N THR A 40 -10.98 -18.73 -1.55
CA THR A 40 -10.32 -18.99 -2.84
C THR A 40 -9.46 -20.26 -2.77
N LEU A 41 -8.76 -20.48 -1.65
CA LEU A 41 -8.03 -21.71 -1.33
C LEU A 41 -8.99 -22.87 -1.05
N ASN A 42 -10.07 -22.70 -0.27
CA ASN A 42 -11.12 -23.73 -0.18
C ASN A 42 -11.78 -23.92 -1.54
N THR A 43 -12.01 -22.90 -2.36
CA THR A 43 -12.59 -23.14 -3.68
C THR A 43 -11.62 -23.95 -4.56
N TRP A 44 -10.30 -23.84 -4.39
CA TRP A 44 -9.31 -24.68 -5.10
C TRP A 44 -9.11 -26.08 -4.48
N PHE A 45 -9.12 -26.22 -3.15
CA PHE A 45 -9.01 -27.50 -2.45
C PHE A 45 -10.35 -28.27 -2.39
N VAL A 46 -11.49 -27.57 -2.38
CA VAL A 46 -12.87 -28.09 -2.45
C VAL A 46 -13.32 -28.29 -3.90
N SER A 47 -12.83 -27.55 -4.91
CA SER A 47 -13.13 -27.93 -6.31
C SER A 47 -12.46 -29.23 -6.76
N ASN A 48 -11.47 -29.73 -6.00
CA ASN A 48 -11.01 -31.13 -6.08
C ASN A 48 -11.71 -32.09 -5.11
N ARG A 49 -12.53 -31.59 -4.17
CA ARG A 49 -13.56 -32.38 -3.47
C ARG A 49 -14.91 -32.12 -4.12
N THR A 50 -15.12 -32.68 -5.32
CA THR A 50 -16.50 -33.01 -5.71
C THR A 50 -17.13 -33.74 -4.54
N LYS A 51 -18.19 -33.14 -4.02
CA LYS A 51 -19.05 -33.62 -2.95
C LYS A 51 -19.44 -35.08 -3.23
N ASN A 52 -18.65 -36.00 -2.70
CA ASN A 52 -19.03 -37.39 -2.52
C ASN A 52 -19.12 -37.59 -1.01
N ASP A 53 -20.35 -37.61 -0.53
CA ASP A 53 -20.67 -38.27 0.73
C ASP A 53 -20.22 -39.72 0.60
N GLY A 54 -19.11 -40.03 1.27
CA GLY A 54 -18.49 -41.35 1.29
C GLY A 54 -17.03 -41.21 1.70
N GLU A 55 -16.69 -41.70 2.89
CA GLU A 55 -15.31 -41.99 3.28
C GLU A 55 -14.69 -42.96 2.26
N GLU A 56 -14.03 -42.42 1.23
CA GLU A 56 -12.97 -43.16 0.56
C GLU A 56 -11.67 -42.82 1.28
N SER A 57 -11.25 -43.73 2.16
CA SER A 57 -9.84 -43.84 2.51
C SER A 57 -9.06 -43.97 1.21
N SER A 58 -8.40 -42.90 0.78
CA SER A 58 -7.34 -43.04 -0.21
C SER A 58 -6.35 -44.01 0.44
N GLY A 59 -6.19 -45.22 -0.09
CA GLY A 59 -5.34 -46.27 0.49
C GLY A 59 -3.84 -45.94 0.53
N LYS A 60 -3.48 -44.66 0.50
CA LYS A 60 -2.14 -44.12 0.62
C LYS A 60 -1.70 -44.11 2.09
N ALA A 61 -0.46 -44.50 2.33
CA ALA A 61 0.18 -44.40 3.63
C ALA A 61 0.56 -42.94 3.92
N LYS A 62 0.27 -42.45 5.12
CA LYS A 62 0.74 -41.12 5.56
C LYS A 62 2.26 -41.17 5.70
N LEU A 63 2.97 -40.17 5.18
CA LEU A 63 4.39 -40.00 5.50
C LEU A 63 4.57 -39.80 7.01
N ASP A 64 5.72 -40.21 7.52
CA ASP A 64 6.09 -39.89 8.90
C ASP A 64 6.22 -38.37 9.07
N ALA A 65 5.96 -37.87 10.28
CA ALA A 65 6.19 -36.45 10.57
C ALA A 65 7.71 -36.17 10.60
N PRO A 66 8.16 -34.98 10.15
CA PRO A 66 9.52 -34.54 10.40
C PRO A 66 9.87 -34.67 11.90
N ALA A 67 11.05 -35.21 12.20
CA ALA A 67 11.47 -35.42 13.59
C ALA A 67 12.37 -34.28 14.07
N ASP A 68 12.51 -34.15 15.40
CA ASP A 68 13.44 -33.23 16.05
C ASP A 68 13.32 -31.76 15.59
N PHE A 69 12.10 -31.33 15.24
CA PHE A 69 11.87 -29.96 14.80
C PHE A 69 12.15 -28.98 15.94
N THR A 70 13.07 -28.07 15.70
CA THR A 70 13.43 -26.96 16.59
C THR A 70 13.43 -25.65 15.81
N LEU A 71 13.08 -24.58 16.50
CA LEU A 71 13.15 -23.21 16.01
C LEU A 71 13.57 -22.33 17.18
N ASP A 72 14.66 -21.59 17.04
CA ASP A 72 15.16 -20.70 18.09
C ASP A 72 14.58 -19.27 17.97
N GLU A 73 14.85 -18.44 18.99
CA GLU A 73 14.40 -17.05 19.05
C GLU A 73 14.96 -16.16 17.93
N ASN A 74 16.03 -16.59 17.24
CA ASN A 74 16.61 -15.88 16.10
C ASN A 74 16.07 -16.39 14.76
N GLY A 75 15.07 -17.28 14.78
CA GLY A 75 14.48 -17.84 13.57
C GLY A 75 15.28 -18.98 12.94
N ASN A 76 16.30 -19.53 13.61
CA ASN A 76 17.05 -20.66 13.07
C ASN A 76 16.27 -21.95 13.30
N TYR A 77 15.94 -22.66 12.21
CA TYR A 77 15.23 -23.93 12.27
C TYR A 77 16.17 -25.12 12.04
N SER A 78 15.80 -26.27 12.62
CA SER A 78 16.41 -27.57 12.31
C SER A 78 15.35 -28.67 12.40
N PHE A 79 15.29 -29.59 11.44
CA PHE A 79 14.47 -30.81 11.51
C PHE A 79 15.09 -31.96 10.71
N THR A 80 14.69 -33.18 11.08
CA THR A 80 15.08 -34.40 10.37
C THR A 80 14.06 -34.74 9.28
N GLY A 81 14.56 -34.92 8.05
CA GLY A 81 13.77 -35.26 6.88
C GLY A 81 13.20 -36.68 6.89
N VAL A 82 12.19 -36.88 6.05
CA VAL A 82 11.35 -38.08 6.00
C VAL A 82 11.58 -38.83 4.69
N GLU A 83 11.63 -40.16 4.74
CA GLU A 83 11.73 -41.00 3.56
C GLU A 83 10.50 -40.82 2.65
N ASN A 84 10.70 -40.83 1.32
CA ASN A 84 9.66 -40.60 0.31
C ASN A 84 9.04 -39.19 0.29
N ALA A 85 9.58 -38.23 1.05
CA ALA A 85 9.28 -36.82 0.84
C ALA A 85 9.97 -36.29 -0.43
N ASP A 86 9.27 -35.48 -1.21
CA ASP A 86 9.82 -34.72 -2.35
C ASP A 86 10.12 -33.27 -1.94
N TYR A 87 9.36 -32.72 -1.00
CA TYR A 87 9.59 -31.39 -0.42
C TYR A 87 8.93 -31.22 0.94
N TYR A 88 9.33 -30.15 1.64
CA TYR A 88 8.75 -29.70 2.90
C TYR A 88 8.17 -28.29 2.74
N LEU A 89 7.13 -27.99 3.51
CA LEU A 89 6.61 -26.64 3.69
C LEU A 89 6.55 -26.31 5.17
N VAL A 90 6.95 -25.08 5.48
CA VAL A 90 6.85 -24.48 6.80
C VAL A 90 5.68 -23.52 6.80
N TYR A 91 4.75 -23.70 7.73
CA TYR A 91 3.60 -22.85 7.91
C TYR A 91 3.65 -22.14 9.25
N PHE A 92 3.31 -20.86 9.26
CA PHE A 92 3.11 -20.10 10.48
C PHE A 92 1.60 -20.04 10.70
N CYS A 93 1.12 -20.62 11.79
CA CYS A 93 -0.30 -20.63 12.14
C CYS A 93 -0.55 -19.76 13.38
N ALA A 94 -1.83 -19.45 13.63
CA ALA A 94 -2.22 -18.88 14.91
C ALA A 94 -1.80 -19.82 16.07
N PRO A 95 -1.46 -19.29 17.27
CA PRO A 95 -0.98 -20.10 18.39
C PRO A 95 -1.94 -21.22 18.83
N ASP A 96 -3.25 -21.08 18.57
CA ASP A 96 -4.29 -22.03 18.93
C ASP A 96 -4.64 -23.05 17.83
N ALA A 97 -3.97 -22.98 16.66
CA ALA A 97 -4.17 -23.84 15.51
C ALA A 97 -3.56 -25.24 15.71
N VAL A 98 -4.00 -26.00 16.70
CA VAL A 98 -3.37 -27.27 17.12
C VAL A 98 -3.59 -28.46 16.16
N ASN A 99 -4.53 -28.39 15.22
CA ASN A 99 -4.82 -29.48 14.28
C ASN A 99 -4.10 -29.29 12.94
N ASP A 100 -3.75 -30.39 12.27
CA ASP A 100 -3.08 -30.37 10.96
C ASP A 100 -3.89 -29.63 9.86
N GLU A 101 -5.22 -29.61 9.97
CA GLU A 101 -6.13 -28.98 9.00
C GLU A 101 -6.42 -27.50 9.28
N ASP A 102 -5.91 -26.98 10.40
CA ASP A 102 -6.15 -25.58 10.77
C ASP A 102 -5.47 -24.63 9.78
N ALA A 103 -6.06 -23.45 9.61
CA ALA A 103 -5.56 -22.46 8.68
C ALA A 103 -4.13 -21.99 9.06
N PHE A 104 -3.35 -21.67 8.04
CA PHE A 104 -2.06 -21.01 8.18
C PHE A 104 -2.19 -19.51 7.85
N LEU A 105 -1.29 -18.72 8.42
CA LEU A 105 -1.12 -17.29 8.20
C LEU A 105 -0.07 -17.04 7.11
N TYR A 106 1.05 -17.75 7.18
CA TYR A 106 2.14 -17.67 6.21
C TYR A 106 2.64 -19.06 5.81
N SER A 107 3.21 -19.16 4.61
CA SER A 107 3.81 -20.39 4.07
C SER A 107 5.18 -20.07 3.51
N SER A 108 6.13 -20.96 3.73
CA SER A 108 7.42 -20.93 3.05
C SER A 108 7.30 -21.27 1.57
N ASP A 109 8.36 -20.94 0.83
CA ASP A 109 8.69 -21.65 -0.40
C ASP A 109 8.98 -23.15 -0.13
N ALA A 110 8.88 -23.96 -1.19
CA ALA A 110 9.12 -25.40 -1.10
C ALA A 110 10.60 -25.71 -0.85
N LEU A 111 10.88 -26.31 0.31
CA LEU A 111 12.18 -26.88 0.65
C LEU A 111 12.29 -28.26 -0.01
N LYS A 112 13.06 -28.37 -1.09
CA LYS A 112 13.21 -29.66 -1.78
C LYS A 112 13.86 -30.69 -0.87
N ALA A 113 13.31 -31.89 -0.87
CA ALA A 113 13.93 -33.00 -0.19
C ALA A 113 15.18 -33.44 -0.94
N ASP A 114 16.28 -33.52 -0.21
CA ASP A 114 17.53 -34.14 -0.61
C ASP A 114 17.61 -35.54 -0.03
N GLY A 115 18.02 -36.50 -0.85
CA GLY A 115 18.34 -37.85 -0.40
C GLY A 115 17.12 -38.76 -0.20
N ASN A 116 17.19 -39.66 0.79
CA ASN A 116 16.24 -40.76 0.98
C ASN A 116 15.59 -40.75 2.38
N GLY A 117 15.68 -39.66 3.14
CA GLY A 117 15.16 -39.56 4.49
C GLY A 117 16.24 -39.67 5.57
N GLY A 118 16.07 -38.93 6.67
CA GLY A 118 17.03 -38.84 7.78
C GLY A 118 18.08 -37.73 7.64
N GLU A 119 18.09 -36.98 6.54
CA GLU A 119 18.92 -35.80 6.37
C GLU A 119 18.45 -34.67 7.31
N ILE A 120 19.38 -33.83 7.77
CA ILE A 120 19.07 -32.68 8.62
C ILE A 120 18.91 -31.45 7.74
N TYR A 121 17.77 -30.77 7.88
CA TYR A 121 17.45 -29.52 7.20
C TYR A 121 17.60 -28.39 8.19
N GLU A 122 18.50 -27.44 7.90
CA GLU A 122 18.78 -26.30 8.74
C GLU A 122 18.78 -25.02 7.91
N GLY A 123 18.38 -23.91 8.52
CA GLY A 123 18.32 -22.61 7.87
C GLY A 123 17.71 -21.56 8.78
N ASN A 124 17.37 -20.42 8.20
CA ASN A 124 16.64 -19.36 8.90
C ASN A 124 15.27 -19.15 8.25
N VAL A 125 14.22 -18.94 9.06
CA VAL A 125 12.86 -18.73 8.55
C VAL A 125 12.72 -17.43 7.74
N ASP A 126 13.58 -16.43 7.97
CA ASP A 126 13.62 -15.18 7.21
C ASP A 126 14.02 -15.39 5.74
N ASP A 127 14.80 -16.44 5.47
CA ASP A 127 15.18 -16.83 4.11
C ASP A 127 14.04 -17.57 3.39
N LEU A 128 13.01 -18.02 4.13
CA LEU A 128 11.94 -18.89 3.63
C LEU A 128 10.62 -18.18 3.39
N LEU A 129 10.29 -17.20 4.22
CA LEU A 129 9.07 -16.42 4.13
C LEU A 129 9.22 -15.08 4.85
N GLN A 130 8.41 -14.12 4.45
CA GLN A 130 8.22 -12.88 5.19
C GLN A 130 7.00 -13.01 6.11
N TYR A 131 7.13 -12.63 7.36
CA TYR A 131 6.09 -12.72 8.39
C TYR A 131 6.15 -11.50 9.30
N GLY A 132 5.02 -11.17 9.93
CA GLY A 132 4.93 -10.01 10.83
C GLY A 132 5.35 -10.32 12.26
N TYR A 133 5.52 -9.29 13.08
CA TYR A 133 5.70 -9.45 14.53
C TYR A 133 4.50 -10.14 15.18
N GLY A 134 4.76 -11.05 16.12
CA GLY A 134 3.72 -11.79 16.81
C GLY A 134 4.16 -13.15 17.33
N GLU A 135 3.17 -13.90 17.82
CA GLU A 135 3.30 -15.29 18.25
C GLU A 135 2.69 -16.24 17.22
N TYR A 136 3.38 -17.35 16.98
CA TYR A 136 3.03 -18.35 15.99
C TYR A 136 3.18 -19.77 16.52
N LEU A 137 2.29 -20.64 16.05
CA LEU A 137 2.55 -22.08 16.02
C LEU A 137 3.12 -22.42 14.64
N VAL A 138 4.42 -22.73 14.59
CA VAL A 138 5.09 -23.09 13.35
C VAL A 138 4.96 -24.58 13.13
N LYS A 139 4.57 -24.98 11.91
CA LYS A 139 4.35 -26.37 11.50
C LYS A 139 5.18 -26.71 10.27
N VAL A 140 5.83 -27.87 10.29
CA VAL A 140 6.53 -28.43 9.13
C VAL A 140 5.82 -29.70 8.67
N PHE A 141 5.51 -29.77 7.38
CA PHE A 141 4.91 -30.94 6.75
C PHE A 141 5.84 -31.49 5.66
N ALA A 142 5.89 -32.81 5.55
CA ALA A 142 6.53 -33.50 4.44
C ALA A 142 5.48 -33.87 3.38
N PHE A 143 5.77 -33.56 2.12
CA PHE A 143 4.91 -33.84 0.98
C PHE A 143 5.59 -34.84 0.04
N PRO A 144 4.89 -35.90 -0.41
CA PRO A 144 5.41 -36.79 -1.43
C PRO A 144 5.33 -36.12 -2.82
N ASP A 145 5.98 -36.73 -3.83
CA ASP A 145 5.85 -36.29 -5.23
C ASP A 145 4.37 -36.26 -5.64
N MET A 146 3.97 -35.26 -6.42
CA MET A 146 2.59 -35.08 -6.88
C MET A 146 2.03 -36.29 -7.67
N ASN A 147 2.89 -37.15 -8.20
CA ASN A 147 2.55 -38.38 -8.91
C ASN A 147 2.69 -39.64 -8.05
N ASP A 148 3.09 -39.51 -6.78
CA ASP A 148 3.12 -40.61 -5.82
C ASP A 148 1.68 -41.08 -5.54
N ASN A 149 1.41 -42.35 -5.77
CA ASN A 149 0.10 -42.97 -5.54
C ASN A 149 0.04 -43.83 -4.28
N GLU A 150 1.16 -43.97 -3.57
CA GLU A 150 1.34 -44.78 -2.38
C GLU A 150 1.37 -43.92 -1.11
N HIS A 151 1.79 -42.65 -1.18
CA HIS A 151 1.94 -41.79 -0.01
C HIS A 151 1.06 -40.53 0.00
N SER A 152 0.75 -40.05 1.20
CA SER A 152 0.07 -38.77 1.45
C SER A 152 0.84 -37.91 2.47
N VAL A 153 0.51 -36.62 2.53
CA VAL A 153 1.17 -35.62 3.39
C VAL A 153 1.30 -36.10 4.84
N SER A 154 2.44 -35.79 5.48
CA SER A 154 2.72 -36.16 6.87
C SER A 154 1.79 -35.50 7.89
N ALA A 155 1.88 -35.92 9.16
CA ALA A 155 1.44 -35.05 10.26
C ALA A 155 2.42 -33.88 10.42
N ALA A 156 1.98 -32.78 11.05
CA ALA A 156 2.86 -31.67 11.35
C ALA A 156 3.87 -32.05 12.44
N ALA A 157 5.12 -31.65 12.25
CA ALA A 157 6.02 -31.34 13.36
C ALA A 157 5.79 -29.88 13.75
N SER A 158 5.64 -29.56 15.04
CA SER A 158 5.31 -28.19 15.45
C SER A 158 6.13 -27.68 16.63
N THR A 159 6.32 -26.36 16.65
CA THR A 159 6.94 -25.62 17.74
C THR A 159 6.35 -24.21 17.82
N SER A 160 6.38 -23.61 19.01
CA SER A 160 6.05 -22.19 19.16
C SER A 160 7.22 -21.33 18.73
N PHE A 161 6.91 -20.16 18.19
CA PHE A 161 7.87 -19.14 17.81
C PHE A 161 7.25 -17.76 18.06
N SER A 162 8.06 -16.82 18.52
CA SER A 162 7.67 -15.42 18.64
C SER A 162 8.73 -14.55 18.01
N CYS A 163 8.30 -13.51 17.32
CA CYS A 163 9.18 -12.50 16.76
C CYS A 163 8.72 -11.11 17.19
N SER A 164 9.71 -10.26 17.46
CA SER A 164 9.52 -8.90 17.93
C SER A 164 10.64 -8.05 17.35
N GLY A 165 10.39 -6.75 17.24
CA GLY A 165 11.40 -5.84 16.74
C GLY A 165 11.02 -4.39 17.00
N ASN A 166 11.89 -3.50 16.55
CA ASN A 166 11.57 -2.08 16.56
C ASN A 166 10.56 -1.77 15.44
N GLN A 167 9.69 -0.82 15.71
CA GLN A 167 8.83 -0.18 14.73
C GLN A 167 9.57 1.05 14.14
N ASP A 168 9.53 1.15 12.83
CA ASP A 168 10.15 2.24 12.06
C ASP A 168 9.40 3.56 12.24
N ALA A 169 10.15 4.66 12.14
CA ALA A 169 9.59 6.01 12.22
C ALA A 169 8.58 6.26 11.07
N PRO A 170 7.50 7.02 11.33
CA PRO A 170 6.48 7.30 10.32
C PRO A 170 7.05 8.20 9.22
N VAL A 171 6.68 7.94 7.97
CA VAL A 171 6.91 8.85 6.86
C VAL A 171 5.58 9.53 6.56
N ILE A 172 5.54 10.85 6.77
CA ILE A 172 4.33 11.66 6.60
C ILE A 172 4.44 12.52 5.37
N ASP A 173 3.42 12.44 4.53
CA ASP A 173 3.15 13.39 3.47
C ASP A 173 1.93 14.23 3.83
N TYR A 174 1.81 15.42 3.22
CA TYR A 174 0.73 16.34 3.52
C TYR A 174 0.26 17.15 2.32
N LEU A 175 -0.99 17.58 2.38
CA LEU A 175 -1.62 18.54 1.47
C LEU A 175 -2.37 19.58 2.31
N TRP A 176 -1.94 20.83 2.24
CA TRP A 176 -2.76 21.97 2.64
C TRP A 176 -3.69 22.34 1.50
N ASN A 177 -4.99 22.29 1.76
CA ASN A 177 -6.03 22.73 0.85
C ASN A 177 -6.55 24.11 1.31
N THR A 178 -6.18 25.15 0.57
CA THR A 178 -6.56 26.54 0.90
C THR A 178 -8.05 26.84 0.67
N PHE A 179 -8.79 25.98 -0.03
CA PHE A 179 -10.21 26.22 -0.31
C PHE A 179 -11.10 25.83 0.87
N ASP A 180 -10.67 24.82 1.61
CA ASP A 180 -11.37 24.32 2.80
C ASP A 180 -10.65 24.71 4.12
N ASP A 181 -9.48 25.34 4.03
CA ASP A 181 -8.58 25.67 5.14
C ASP A 181 -8.25 24.43 6.00
N THR A 182 -7.96 23.32 5.32
CA THR A 182 -7.64 22.02 5.94
C THR A 182 -6.26 21.52 5.54
N VAL A 183 -5.67 20.73 6.43
CA VAL A 183 -4.51 19.88 6.11
C VAL A 183 -4.97 18.44 6.04
N GLU A 184 -4.61 17.75 4.97
CA GLU A 184 -4.61 16.30 4.90
C GLU A 184 -3.20 15.79 5.17
N VAL A 185 -3.08 14.77 6.03
CA VAL A 185 -1.82 14.06 6.29
C VAL A 185 -1.97 12.61 5.89
N GLN A 186 -0.92 12.03 5.32
CA GLN A 186 -0.86 10.66 4.84
C GLN A 186 0.33 9.94 5.47
N LEU A 187 0.12 8.72 5.97
CA LEU A 187 1.17 7.81 6.39
C LEU A 187 1.65 6.98 5.20
N SER A 188 2.67 7.47 4.52
CA SER A 188 3.09 6.95 3.21
C SER A 188 3.86 5.63 3.29
N ASN A 189 4.49 5.34 4.42
CA ASN A 189 5.19 4.07 4.65
C ASN A 189 4.30 3.00 5.32
N ILE A 190 2.96 3.09 5.19
CA ILE A 190 2.00 2.15 5.81
C ILE A 190 2.35 0.67 5.57
N ASP A 191 2.85 0.34 4.38
CA ASP A 191 3.20 -1.03 3.97
C ASP A 191 4.32 -1.62 4.83
N THR A 192 5.21 -0.78 5.36
CA THR A 192 6.30 -1.20 6.27
C THR A 192 5.73 -1.88 7.52
N TYR A 193 4.61 -1.37 8.02
CA TYR A 193 3.99 -1.86 9.25
C TYR A 193 3.22 -3.17 9.09
N THR A 194 3.00 -3.63 7.86
CA THR A 194 2.47 -4.99 7.58
C THR A 194 3.26 -6.06 8.33
N TYR A 195 4.58 -5.87 8.47
CA TYR A 195 5.47 -6.83 9.12
C TYR A 195 5.94 -6.40 10.51
N GLN A 196 5.65 -5.17 10.95
CA GLN A 196 6.10 -4.63 12.23
C GLN A 196 4.98 -4.43 13.26
N SER A 197 3.77 -4.92 12.96
CA SER A 197 2.52 -4.46 13.55
C SER A 197 2.19 -3.02 13.15
N TYR A 198 0.93 -2.80 12.76
CA TYR A 198 0.42 -1.44 12.59
C TYR A 198 0.50 -0.68 13.91
N PRO A 199 0.99 0.58 13.90
CA PRO A 199 0.95 1.42 15.08
C PRO A 199 -0.50 1.67 15.50
N ASP A 200 -0.74 1.74 16.81
CA ASP A 200 -2.06 2.07 17.35
C ASP A 200 -2.43 3.51 16.99
N ARG A 201 -1.44 4.40 16.94
CA ARG A 201 -1.59 5.77 16.46
C ARG A 201 -0.31 6.38 15.94
N VAL A 202 -0.46 7.36 15.07
CA VAL A 202 0.61 8.27 14.63
C VAL A 202 0.23 9.70 15.02
N GLU A 203 1.11 10.37 15.73
CA GLU A 203 0.92 11.76 16.16
C GLU A 203 1.76 12.68 15.28
N VAL A 204 1.11 13.55 14.53
CA VAL A 204 1.73 14.59 13.70
C VAL A 204 1.62 15.93 14.43
N THR A 205 2.76 16.52 14.74
CA THR A 205 2.87 17.74 15.55
C THR A 205 3.27 18.91 14.67
N PHE A 206 2.46 19.96 14.70
CA PHE A 206 2.67 21.24 14.03
C PHE A 206 3.02 22.28 15.10
N ILE A 207 4.22 22.86 14.99
CA ILE A 207 4.73 23.87 15.92
C ILE A 207 4.79 25.19 15.16
N ASN A 208 4.07 26.20 15.65
CA ASN A 208 4.11 27.53 15.04
C ASN A 208 5.52 28.13 15.18
N SER A 209 6.14 28.48 14.06
CA SER A 209 7.52 29.00 14.04
C SER A 209 7.65 30.38 14.70
N GLU A 210 6.55 31.14 14.86
CA GLU A 210 6.53 32.44 15.57
C GLU A 210 6.28 32.31 17.08
N ASP A 211 5.59 31.26 17.52
CA ASP A 211 5.32 30.96 18.93
C ASP A 211 5.39 29.45 19.19
N ALA A 212 6.53 28.98 19.70
CA ALA A 212 6.76 27.56 19.99
C ALA A 212 5.81 26.96 21.06
N ASN A 213 4.96 27.76 21.70
CA ASN A 213 3.91 27.25 22.59
C ASN A 213 2.57 27.01 21.87
N ASP A 214 2.40 27.54 20.66
CA ASP A 214 1.25 27.27 19.78
C ASP A 214 1.54 25.99 19.01
N VAL A 215 1.16 24.87 19.64
CA VAL A 215 1.38 23.52 19.15
C VAL A 215 0.04 22.86 18.87
N THR A 216 -0.14 22.35 17.66
CA THR A 216 -1.27 21.51 17.28
C THR A 216 -0.79 20.10 17.04
N VAL A 217 -1.42 19.11 17.68
CA VAL A 217 -1.16 17.69 17.44
C VAL A 217 -2.39 17.08 16.81
N ILE A 218 -2.20 16.47 15.65
CA ILE A 218 -3.22 15.70 14.94
C ILE A 218 -2.85 14.22 15.08
N THR A 219 -3.83 13.39 15.44
CA THR A 219 -3.61 11.97 15.73
C THR A 219 -4.36 11.10 14.73
N MET A 220 -3.62 10.27 14.00
CA MET A 220 -4.17 9.22 13.15
C MET A 220 -4.35 7.96 13.99
N GLU A 221 -5.55 7.38 13.97
CA GLU A 221 -5.92 6.17 14.70
C GLU A 221 -6.51 5.12 13.75
N ASP A 222 -6.68 3.88 14.22
CA ASP A 222 -7.23 2.76 13.45
C ASP A 222 -6.46 2.48 12.14
N LEU A 223 -5.13 2.61 12.20
CA LEU A 223 -4.26 2.58 11.02
C LEU A 223 -4.31 1.24 10.30
N SER A 224 -4.50 1.31 8.98
CA SER A 224 -4.50 0.15 8.09
C SER A 224 -4.17 0.59 6.66
N PRO A 225 -3.94 -0.33 5.70
CA PRO A 225 -3.72 0.02 4.31
C PRO A 225 -4.83 0.87 3.68
N ASP A 226 -6.08 0.77 4.19
CA ASP A 226 -7.22 1.56 3.71
C ASP A 226 -7.56 2.75 4.61
N ASN A 227 -6.85 2.90 5.74
CA ASN A 227 -7.05 3.98 6.69
C ASN A 227 -5.67 4.50 7.11
N ASN A 228 -5.08 5.32 6.24
CA ASN A 228 -3.75 5.88 6.39
C ASN A 228 -3.71 7.38 6.04
N THR A 229 -4.86 8.04 5.98
CA THR A 229 -4.98 9.48 5.76
C THR A 229 -5.90 10.11 6.81
N LEU A 230 -5.68 11.39 7.10
CA LEU A 230 -6.50 12.16 8.02
C LEU A 230 -6.57 13.61 7.59
N VAL A 231 -7.78 14.16 7.55
CA VAL A 231 -8.03 15.59 7.29
C VAL A 231 -8.31 16.30 8.62
N SER A 232 -7.67 17.45 8.83
CA SER A 232 -7.89 18.32 9.99
C SER A 232 -8.07 19.78 9.56
N GLY A 233 -8.99 20.49 10.22
CA GLY A 233 -9.17 21.94 10.13
C GLY A 233 -8.67 22.69 11.36
N ASP A 234 -7.79 22.08 12.16
CA ASP A 234 -7.32 22.65 13.43
C ASP A 234 -6.14 23.64 13.25
N LEU A 235 -5.59 23.72 12.04
CA LEU A 235 -4.49 24.64 11.72
C LEU A 235 -5.03 26.03 11.32
N LYS A 236 -4.18 27.05 11.50
CA LYS A 236 -4.53 28.44 11.21
C LYS A 236 -3.91 28.85 9.88
N LYS A 237 -4.76 29.29 8.95
CA LYS A 237 -4.32 29.93 7.71
C LYS A 237 -3.42 31.15 7.99
N GLY A 238 -2.42 31.35 7.13
CA GLY A 238 -1.38 32.36 7.23
C GLY A 238 -0.26 32.04 8.23
N THR A 239 -0.27 30.84 8.83
CA THR A 239 0.72 30.45 9.85
C THR A 239 1.82 29.60 9.24
N THR A 240 3.03 29.77 9.77
CA THR A 240 4.21 28.96 9.42
C THR A 240 4.47 27.92 10.49
N TYR A 241 4.67 26.67 10.08
CA TYR A 241 4.83 25.52 10.95
C TYR A 241 6.10 24.73 10.67
N ASP A 242 6.70 24.24 11.75
CA ASP A 242 7.61 23.09 11.74
C ASP A 242 6.80 21.83 12.05
N ILE A 243 6.99 20.76 11.28
CA ILE A 243 6.18 19.55 11.32
C ILE A 243 7.06 18.36 11.71
N THR A 244 6.63 17.63 12.75
CA THR A 244 7.30 16.39 13.19
C THR A 244 6.27 15.28 13.39
N ALA A 245 6.72 14.03 13.39
CA ALA A 245 5.83 12.89 13.61
C ALA A 245 6.49 11.76 14.42
N VAL A 246 5.68 11.03 15.17
CA VAL A 246 6.06 9.78 15.86
C VAL A 246 4.94 8.75 15.75
N SER A 247 5.29 7.48 15.61
CA SER A 247 4.34 6.38 15.78
C SER A 247 4.37 5.89 17.22
N LYS A 248 3.23 5.39 17.70
CA LYS A 248 3.11 4.78 19.02
C LYS A 248 2.45 3.42 18.89
N SER A 249 3.01 2.44 19.59
CA SER A 249 2.44 1.10 19.67
C SER A 249 2.41 0.59 21.11
N ASP A 250 1.28 0.00 21.46
CA ASP A 250 1.02 -0.71 22.71
C ASP A 250 1.19 -2.25 22.52
N SER A 251 1.60 -2.70 21.32
CA SER A 251 1.88 -4.11 21.02
C SER A 251 3.05 -4.64 21.84
N GLU A 252 2.88 -5.82 22.45
CA GLU A 252 3.93 -6.50 23.22
C GLU A 252 5.11 -6.97 22.36
N TYR A 253 4.93 -7.02 21.03
CA TYR A 253 5.94 -7.43 20.06
C TYR A 253 6.72 -6.25 19.45
N VAL A 254 6.33 -5.02 19.77
CA VAL A 254 7.06 -3.81 19.39
C VAL A 254 7.97 -3.40 20.54
N LEU A 255 9.28 -3.41 20.32
CA LEU A 255 10.28 -3.17 21.36
C LEU A 255 10.43 -1.70 21.75
N ASN A 256 10.10 -0.78 20.84
CA ASN A 256 10.06 0.66 21.05
C ASN A 256 8.60 1.16 20.97
N SER A 257 7.95 1.33 22.12
CA SER A 257 6.56 1.80 22.19
C SER A 257 6.32 3.18 21.56
N VAL A 258 7.38 3.94 21.32
CA VAL A 258 7.41 5.18 20.54
C VAL A 258 8.56 5.05 19.54
N SER A 259 8.30 5.35 18.26
CA SER A 259 9.35 5.39 17.24
C SER A 259 10.36 6.50 17.48
N ASP A 260 11.42 6.49 16.68
CA ASP A 260 12.20 7.70 16.48
C ASP A 260 11.31 8.81 15.89
N MET A 261 11.67 10.07 16.18
CA MET A 261 10.98 11.24 15.65
C MET A 261 11.38 11.48 14.21
N THR A 262 10.39 11.70 13.35
CA THR A 262 10.57 12.13 11.97
C THR A 262 10.47 13.65 11.89
N ASP A 263 11.47 14.29 11.31
CA ASP A 263 11.37 15.67 10.85
C ASP A 263 10.66 15.67 9.49
N VAL A 264 9.41 16.12 9.44
CA VAL A 264 8.56 16.07 8.24
C VAL A 264 8.83 17.27 7.34
N ALA A 265 8.78 18.47 7.91
CA ALA A 265 9.10 19.71 7.20
C ALA A 265 9.46 20.84 8.18
N GLU A 266 10.21 21.84 7.69
CA GLU A 266 10.63 23.02 8.47
C GLU A 266 10.16 24.29 7.74
N GLY A 267 9.57 25.23 8.48
CA GLY A 267 9.22 26.56 7.99
C GLY A 267 8.17 26.59 6.89
N ILE A 268 7.19 25.69 6.90
CA ILE A 268 6.15 25.62 5.87
C ILE A 268 4.99 26.57 6.21
N THR A 269 4.64 27.46 5.28
CA THR A 269 3.53 28.41 5.45
C THR A 269 2.26 27.89 4.79
N PHE A 270 1.19 27.73 5.57
CA PHE A 270 -0.14 27.39 5.08
C PHE A 270 -0.98 28.65 4.89
N ASP A 271 -1.05 29.18 3.66
CA ASP A 271 -1.64 30.48 3.32
C ASP A 271 -2.74 30.34 2.25
N ASP A 272 -2.95 31.36 1.41
CA ASP A 272 -3.89 31.44 0.30
C ASP A 272 -3.55 30.59 -0.94
N THR A 273 -2.66 29.60 -0.83
CA THR A 273 -2.34 28.64 -1.91
C THR A 273 -2.26 27.24 -1.33
N ASN A 274 -2.63 26.23 -2.12
CA ASN A 274 -2.33 24.84 -1.77
C ASN A 274 -0.82 24.66 -1.59
N VAL A 275 -0.43 23.80 -0.66
CA VAL A 275 0.96 23.42 -0.39
C VAL A 275 0.98 21.91 -0.21
N MET A 276 1.90 21.22 -0.86
CA MET A 276 1.93 19.76 -0.87
C MET A 276 3.35 19.26 -0.67
N SER A 277 3.53 18.14 0.04
CA SER A 277 4.82 17.46 0.09
C SER A 277 5.12 16.71 -1.21
N GLU A 278 6.40 16.50 -1.50
CA GLU A 278 6.86 15.88 -2.76
C GLU A 278 6.24 14.50 -3.03
N ASN A 279 6.03 13.68 -2.00
CA ASN A 279 5.56 12.30 -2.16
C ASN A 279 4.07 12.11 -1.82
N TYR A 280 3.31 13.19 -1.64
CA TYR A 280 1.88 13.10 -1.34
C TYR A 280 1.14 12.35 -2.45
N TYR A 281 0.50 11.25 -2.07
CA TYR A 281 -0.26 10.42 -3.00
C TYR A 281 -1.73 10.86 -3.02
N TYR A 282 -2.11 11.47 -4.14
CA TYR A 282 -3.49 11.78 -4.47
C TYR A 282 -4.04 10.79 -5.52
N THR A 283 -5.27 10.34 -5.34
CA THR A 283 -6.08 9.70 -6.38
C THR A 283 -7.49 10.28 -6.29
N ASP A 284 -8.08 10.64 -7.44
CA ASP A 284 -9.42 11.23 -7.54
C ASP A 284 -10.58 10.26 -7.15
N GLY A 285 -10.27 9.10 -6.58
CA GLY A 285 -11.25 8.09 -6.12
C GLY A 285 -12.06 7.44 -7.25
N ILE A 286 -11.84 7.80 -8.51
CA ILE A 286 -12.51 7.17 -9.63
C ILE A 286 -11.73 5.90 -9.96
N ALA A 287 -12.38 4.73 -9.81
CA ALA A 287 -11.82 3.41 -10.19
C ALA A 287 -11.47 3.26 -11.69
N ARG A 288 -11.45 4.38 -12.43
CA ARG A 288 -11.17 4.54 -13.85
C ARG A 288 -10.24 5.76 -13.95
N ALA A 289 -8.95 5.47 -14.06
CA ALA A 289 -7.84 6.41 -14.13
C ALA A 289 -7.85 7.26 -15.42
N SER A 290 -8.94 7.97 -15.68
CA SER A 290 -9.14 8.66 -16.95
C SER A 290 -8.53 10.06 -16.93
N PHE A 291 -8.77 10.91 -15.92
CA PHE A 291 -8.16 12.25 -15.81
C PHE A 291 -8.08 12.79 -14.37
N SER A 292 -6.89 12.80 -13.79
CA SER A 292 -6.65 13.46 -12.49
C SER A 292 -6.03 14.83 -12.74
N TYR A 293 -6.72 15.89 -12.31
CA TYR A 293 -6.13 17.23 -12.27
C TYR A 293 -5.07 17.29 -11.15
N LEU A 294 -4.10 18.19 -11.30
CA LEU A 294 -3.11 18.47 -10.26
C LEU A 294 -3.82 19.04 -9.03
N GLU A 295 -3.23 18.90 -7.84
CA GLU A 295 -3.65 19.64 -6.63
C GLU A 295 -2.98 21.02 -6.58
N VAL A 296 -1.69 21.04 -6.93
CA VAL A 296 -0.86 22.23 -6.99
C VAL A 296 0.14 22.11 -8.15
N CYS A 297 0.46 23.24 -8.77
CA CYS A 297 1.59 23.40 -9.67
C CYS A 297 2.39 24.59 -9.17
N GLU A 298 3.54 24.33 -8.55
CA GLU A 298 4.44 25.38 -8.08
C GLU A 298 5.36 25.84 -9.20
N ASN A 299 5.85 27.07 -9.10
CA ASN A 299 6.87 27.62 -10.00
C ASN A 299 6.50 27.56 -11.50
N PHE A 300 5.22 27.65 -11.85
CA PHE A 300 4.75 27.67 -13.22
C PHE A 300 5.26 28.92 -13.95
N ASP A 301 6.09 28.74 -14.98
CA ASP A 301 6.67 29.85 -15.76
C ASP A 301 5.57 30.59 -16.53
N LEU A 302 5.31 31.85 -16.18
CA LEU A 302 4.24 32.64 -16.78
C LEU A 302 4.52 33.07 -18.23
N GLU A 303 5.79 33.16 -18.62
CA GLU A 303 6.18 33.63 -19.96
C GLU A 303 6.37 32.45 -20.94
N ASN A 304 7.04 31.39 -20.49
CA ASN A 304 7.41 30.26 -21.33
C ASN A 304 6.49 29.05 -21.14
N ALA A 305 5.76 28.97 -20.03
CA ALA A 305 5.03 27.79 -19.59
C ALA A 305 5.92 26.54 -19.59
N GLY A 306 5.32 25.36 -19.79
CA GLY A 306 6.04 24.10 -19.81
C GLY A 306 5.23 22.98 -19.15
N ALA A 307 5.95 21.98 -18.65
CA ALA A 307 5.35 20.91 -17.87
C ALA A 307 4.76 21.49 -16.57
N MET A 308 3.52 21.16 -16.27
CA MET A 308 2.82 21.62 -15.08
C MET A 308 2.92 20.63 -13.92
N ASN A 309 3.14 19.36 -14.21
CA ASN A 309 3.24 18.33 -13.18
C ASN A 309 4.56 18.45 -12.44
N GLU A 310 4.49 18.33 -11.12
CA GLU A 310 5.67 18.12 -10.28
C GLU A 310 6.10 16.64 -10.26
N PRO A 311 7.36 16.33 -9.91
CA PRO A 311 7.76 14.99 -9.50
C PRO A 311 6.89 14.52 -8.32
N GLY A 312 6.51 13.23 -8.30
CA GLY A 312 5.84 12.62 -7.14
C GLY A 312 4.30 12.57 -7.18
N VAL A 313 3.65 13.25 -8.13
CA VAL A 313 2.20 13.06 -8.35
C VAL A 313 1.91 11.71 -9.02
N SER A 314 0.88 11.00 -8.56
CA SER A 314 0.43 9.72 -9.15
C SER A 314 -0.18 9.87 -10.56
N VAL A 315 -0.31 11.11 -11.05
CA VAL A 315 -0.86 11.44 -12.35
C VAL A 315 0.01 10.80 -13.43
N LYS A 316 -0.52 9.77 -14.10
CA LYS A 316 0.18 8.99 -15.14
C LYS A 316 0.48 9.76 -16.43
N PHE A 317 0.12 11.04 -16.47
CA PHE A 317 0.12 11.89 -17.65
C PHE A 317 0.75 13.24 -17.33
N THR A 318 1.54 13.77 -18.25
CA THR A 318 2.15 15.10 -18.10
C THR A 318 1.29 16.14 -18.81
N PHE A 319 0.84 17.16 -18.10
CA PHE A 319 0.28 18.37 -18.68
C PHE A 319 1.41 19.29 -19.11
N THR A 320 1.37 19.72 -20.37
CA THR A 320 2.31 20.70 -20.92
C THR A 320 1.52 21.89 -21.44
N ALA A 321 1.72 23.04 -20.81
CA ALA A 321 1.15 24.30 -21.25
C ALA A 321 2.07 24.95 -22.29
N THR A 322 1.47 25.56 -23.31
CA THR A 322 2.15 26.39 -24.32
C THR A 322 1.48 27.78 -24.32
N PRO A 323 2.25 28.88 -24.17
CA PRO A 323 1.68 30.22 -24.15
C PRO A 323 0.93 30.55 -25.44
N THR A 324 -0.19 31.25 -25.32
CA THR A 324 -0.92 31.84 -26.44
C THR A 324 -1.31 33.28 -26.13
N VAL A 325 -1.94 33.95 -27.08
CA VAL A 325 -2.44 35.31 -26.87
C VAL A 325 -3.49 35.29 -25.76
N ALA A 326 -3.28 36.11 -24.72
CA ALA A 326 -4.19 36.21 -23.59
C ALA A 326 -5.63 36.55 -24.04
N ASN A 327 -6.58 35.77 -23.53
CA ASN A 327 -8.00 36.01 -23.71
C ASN A 327 -8.44 37.29 -22.97
N ALA A 328 -9.60 37.84 -23.34
CA ALA A 328 -10.12 39.04 -22.70
C ALA A 328 -10.38 38.79 -21.20
N GLY A 329 -9.82 39.64 -20.33
CA GLY A 329 -9.91 39.49 -18.87
C GLY A 329 -8.87 38.54 -18.26
N CYS A 330 -8.03 37.92 -19.10
CA CYS A 330 -6.95 37.06 -18.65
C CYS A 330 -5.63 37.84 -18.58
N ALA A 331 -4.84 37.57 -17.54
CA ALA A 331 -3.45 37.98 -17.49
C ALA A 331 -2.61 37.12 -18.45
N TYR A 332 -2.88 35.81 -18.47
CA TYR A 332 -2.21 34.84 -19.33
C TYR A 332 -3.19 33.79 -19.84
N SER A 333 -2.92 33.24 -21.01
CA SER A 333 -3.67 32.12 -21.59
C SER A 333 -2.71 31.12 -22.21
N TYR A 334 -3.05 29.84 -22.09
CA TYR A 334 -2.24 28.73 -22.57
C TYR A 334 -3.09 27.68 -23.27
N ILE A 335 -2.48 27.00 -24.24
CA ILE A 335 -2.96 25.72 -24.76
C ILE A 335 -2.35 24.63 -23.89
N VAL A 336 -3.14 23.68 -23.40
CA VAL A 336 -2.65 22.60 -22.53
C VAL A 336 -2.79 21.26 -23.22
N ALA A 337 -1.66 20.60 -23.47
CA ALA A 337 -1.62 19.24 -23.98
C ALA A 337 -1.41 18.25 -22.83
N GLY A 338 -2.11 17.11 -22.84
CA GLY A 338 -1.82 15.98 -21.94
C GLY A 338 -1.09 14.86 -22.69
N ASP A 339 0.12 14.47 -22.26
CA ASP A 339 0.81 13.30 -22.83
C ASP A 339 0.24 12.00 -22.24
N CYS A 340 -0.47 11.24 -23.07
CA CYS A 340 -1.38 10.16 -22.69
C CYS A 340 -1.31 8.96 -23.63
N ARG A 341 -0.09 8.52 -23.95
CA ARG A 341 0.13 7.48 -24.96
C ARG A 341 -0.59 6.18 -24.60
N PRO A 342 -1.31 5.56 -25.56
CA PRO A 342 -1.25 5.81 -27.01
C PRO A 342 -2.36 6.71 -27.58
N PHE A 343 -3.12 7.44 -26.75
CA PHE A 343 -4.24 8.23 -27.22
C PHE A 343 -3.79 9.65 -27.63
N SER A 344 -4.46 10.22 -28.63
CA SER A 344 -4.27 11.61 -29.04
C SER A 344 -5.53 12.38 -28.67
N PHE A 345 -5.41 13.35 -27.78
CA PHE A 345 -6.52 14.21 -27.37
C PHE A 345 -6.46 15.56 -28.08
N GLU A 346 -7.61 16.23 -28.16
CA GLU A 346 -7.65 17.65 -28.45
C GLU A 346 -7.07 18.43 -27.28
N ASP A 347 -6.20 19.38 -27.59
CA ASP A 347 -5.59 20.23 -26.56
C ASP A 347 -6.67 21.00 -25.79
N GLY A 348 -6.45 21.11 -24.49
CA GLY A 348 -7.22 21.93 -23.57
C GLY A 348 -6.78 23.38 -23.55
N THR A 349 -7.33 24.14 -22.62
CA THR A 349 -6.96 25.53 -22.36
C THR A 349 -6.74 25.77 -20.88
N LEU A 350 -5.84 26.69 -20.56
CA LEU A 350 -5.69 27.26 -19.22
C LEU A 350 -5.72 28.78 -19.35
N ASP A 351 -6.67 29.41 -18.67
CA ASP A 351 -6.82 30.86 -18.62
C ASP A 351 -6.57 31.33 -17.18
N LEU A 352 -5.55 32.16 -16.98
CA LEU A 352 -5.23 32.81 -15.71
C LEU A 352 -5.86 34.21 -15.71
N TYR A 353 -6.91 34.41 -14.93
CA TYR A 353 -7.65 35.67 -14.87
C TYR A 353 -6.93 36.73 -14.04
N THR A 354 -7.16 38.01 -14.36
CA THR A 354 -6.52 39.13 -13.66
C THR A 354 -6.95 39.29 -12.20
N ASP A 355 -7.99 38.59 -11.77
CA ASP A 355 -8.48 38.59 -10.38
C ASP A 355 -7.83 37.51 -9.50
N GLY A 356 -6.88 36.74 -10.04
CA GLY A 356 -6.18 35.67 -9.32
C GLY A 356 -6.88 34.32 -9.38
N THR A 357 -7.97 34.18 -10.15
CA THR A 357 -8.60 32.88 -10.42
C THR A 357 -8.10 32.28 -11.73
N PHE A 358 -8.30 30.98 -11.94
CA PHE A 358 -8.10 30.35 -13.24
C PHE A 358 -9.21 29.37 -13.61
N LEU A 359 -9.30 29.08 -14.91
CA LEU A 359 -10.09 28.00 -15.47
C LEU A 359 -9.20 27.13 -16.36
N MET A 360 -9.19 25.83 -16.09
CA MET A 360 -8.58 24.84 -16.97
C MET A 360 -9.67 23.96 -17.58
N CYS A 361 -9.62 23.80 -18.89
CA CYS A 361 -10.56 22.99 -19.67
C CYS A 361 -9.81 21.89 -20.41
N GLN A 362 -10.37 20.68 -20.42
CA GLN A 362 -9.95 19.60 -21.28
C GLN A 362 -11.06 19.28 -22.28
N ASN A 363 -10.71 19.27 -23.57
CA ASN A 363 -11.68 19.24 -24.66
C ASN A 363 -11.99 17.82 -25.19
N SER A 364 -11.21 16.80 -24.83
CA SER A 364 -11.36 15.43 -25.33
C SER A 364 -10.87 14.42 -24.31
N GLU A 365 -11.48 13.23 -24.27
CA GLU A 365 -11.12 12.23 -23.27
C GLU A 365 -11.19 10.77 -23.71
N MET A 366 -10.83 9.87 -22.78
CA MET A 366 -10.86 8.42 -22.93
C MET A 366 -12.26 7.93 -22.53
N PRO A 367 -13.04 7.28 -23.41
CA PRO A 367 -14.37 6.79 -23.05
C PRO A 367 -14.33 5.92 -21.79
N PRO A 368 -15.23 6.15 -20.80
CA PRO A 368 -16.63 6.53 -21.00
C PRO A 368 -17.03 7.95 -20.56
N GLU A 369 -16.09 8.82 -20.19
CA GLU A 369 -16.41 10.13 -19.60
C GLU A 369 -16.64 11.18 -20.73
N GLY A 370 -16.56 12.49 -20.49
CA GLY A 370 -16.52 13.51 -21.56
C GLY A 370 -15.84 14.79 -21.08
N PRO A 371 -15.82 15.89 -21.87
CA PRO A 371 -15.03 17.10 -21.57
C PRO A 371 -15.15 17.55 -20.11
N SER A 372 -14.03 18.00 -19.54
CA SER A 372 -13.95 18.35 -18.12
C SER A 372 -13.41 19.75 -17.93
N THR A 373 -13.79 20.37 -16.81
CA THR A 373 -13.26 21.66 -16.40
C THR A 373 -12.99 21.66 -14.91
N ILE A 374 -11.97 22.41 -14.50
CA ILE A 374 -11.66 22.69 -13.10
C ILE A 374 -11.30 24.17 -12.95
N GLN A 375 -11.65 24.73 -11.82
CA GLN A 375 -11.27 26.09 -11.44
C GLN A 375 -10.27 26.07 -10.30
N GLY A 376 -9.63 27.20 -10.08
CA GLY A 376 -8.71 27.37 -8.97
C GLY A 376 -8.26 28.81 -8.82
N ILE A 377 -7.20 28.99 -8.05
CA ILE A 377 -6.53 30.27 -7.85
C ILE A 377 -5.07 30.18 -8.27
N TRP A 378 -4.51 31.29 -8.74
CA TRP A 378 -3.10 31.40 -9.03
C TRP A 378 -2.52 32.63 -8.35
N LYS A 379 -1.30 32.50 -7.85
CA LYS A 379 -0.55 33.56 -7.15
C LYS A 379 0.77 33.78 -7.88
N ASP A 380 1.02 35.02 -8.28
CA ASP A 380 2.31 35.44 -8.84
C ASP A 380 3.37 35.44 -7.74
N ASN A 381 4.48 34.73 -7.97
CA ASN A 381 5.58 34.60 -7.03
C ASN A 381 6.53 35.82 -7.05
N GLY A 382 6.36 36.73 -8.03
CA GLY A 382 7.15 37.95 -8.18
C GLY A 382 8.49 37.76 -8.88
N ASP A 383 8.78 36.55 -9.36
CA ASP A 383 10.02 36.16 -10.04
C ASP A 383 9.79 35.71 -11.50
N GLY A 384 8.57 35.89 -12.01
CA GLY A 384 8.16 35.41 -13.34
C GLY A 384 7.49 34.04 -13.31
N THR A 385 7.36 33.41 -12.13
CA THR A 385 6.60 32.18 -11.93
C THR A 385 5.31 32.42 -11.15
N ALA A 386 4.42 31.42 -11.14
CA ALA A 386 3.22 31.41 -10.31
C ALA A 386 2.99 30.05 -9.65
N THR A 387 2.30 30.06 -8.52
CA THR A 387 1.72 28.86 -7.92
C THR A 387 0.25 28.76 -8.30
N LEU A 388 -0.16 27.63 -8.87
CA LEU A 388 -1.54 27.34 -9.26
C LEU A 388 -2.10 26.31 -8.28
N SER A 389 -3.21 26.64 -7.62
CA SER A 389 -3.91 25.77 -6.68
C SER A 389 -5.26 25.38 -7.27
N PHE A 390 -5.49 24.08 -7.44
CA PHE A 390 -6.68 23.55 -8.11
C PHE A 390 -7.77 23.24 -7.09
N ASN A 391 -9.00 23.67 -7.35
CA ASN A 391 -10.14 23.41 -6.49
C ASN A 391 -10.91 22.20 -7.00
N HIS A 392 -10.65 21.04 -6.43
CA HIS A 392 -11.29 19.78 -6.84
C HIS A 392 -12.80 19.74 -6.58
N ALA A 393 -13.33 20.57 -5.68
CA ALA A 393 -14.79 20.71 -5.51
C ALA A 393 -15.46 21.42 -6.70
N THR A 394 -14.69 22.02 -7.61
CA THR A 394 -15.19 22.65 -8.84
C THR A 394 -15.03 21.76 -10.08
N LEU A 395 -14.46 20.55 -9.92
CA LEU A 395 -14.31 19.62 -11.01
C LEU A 395 -15.70 19.23 -11.54
N THR A 396 -15.91 19.47 -12.83
CA THR A 396 -17.11 19.01 -13.54
C THR A 396 -16.70 18.22 -14.75
N THR A 397 -17.31 17.06 -14.94
CA THR A 397 -17.16 16.24 -16.15
C THR A 397 -18.47 16.22 -16.92
N SER A 398 -18.43 15.93 -18.22
CA SER A 398 -19.65 15.89 -19.01
C SER A 398 -20.55 14.66 -18.74
N VAL A 399 -20.20 13.83 -17.76
CA VAL A 399 -21.00 12.67 -17.31
C VAL A 399 -21.69 12.90 -15.97
N ASP A 400 -21.50 14.06 -15.34
CA ASP A 400 -22.18 14.47 -14.10
C ASP A 400 -23.63 14.97 -14.29
#